data_AF-G9KD37-F1
#
_entry.id   AF-G9KD37-F1
#
_cell.length_a   1.000
_cell.length_b   1.000
_cell.length_c   1.000
_cell.angle_alpha   90.00
_cell.angle_beta   90.00
_cell.angle_gamma   90.00
#
_symmetry.space_group_name_H-M   'P 1'
#
loop_
_entity.id
_entity.type
_entity.pdbx_description
1 polymer ?
#
loop_
_entity_poly.entity_id
_entity_poly.type
_entity_poly.pdbx_seq_one_letter_code
_entity_poly.pdbx_strand_id
1 'polypeptide(L)'
;GLKKYTEYSFRVVAYNRHGPGVSTEDVAVRTLSDVPNAAPQNLSLEVRNSKSVVIHWQPPPPAAQNGQITGYKIRYRKASRKSDVTETLV
;
A
#
# COMPACT_ATOMS: atom_id res chain seq x y z
N GLY A 1 1.66 -2.25 -17.90
CA GLY A 1 0.55 -2.85 -17.12
C GLY A 1 -0.22 -1.76 -16.40
N LEU A 2 -1.38 -2.08 -15.82
CA LEU A 2 -2.18 -1.13 -15.02
C LEU A 2 -1.56 -0.88 -13.63
N LYS A 3 -1.82 0.30 -13.04
CA LYS A 3 -1.40 0.62 -11.67
C LYS A 3 -2.22 -0.20 -10.67
N LYS A 4 -1.60 -0.57 -9.55
CA LYS A 4 -2.23 -1.34 -8.46
C LYS A 4 -3.22 -0.44 -7.70
N TYR A 5 -4.28 -1.05 -7.16
CA TYR A 5 -5.30 -0.36 -6.38
C TYR A 5 -5.77 0.99 -6.96
N THR A 6 -5.93 1.04 -8.28
CA THR A 6 -6.27 2.24 -9.05
C THR A 6 -7.57 2.00 -9.79
N GLU A 7 -8.46 2.99 -9.75
CA GLU A 7 -9.72 2.95 -10.47
C GLU A 7 -9.51 3.38 -11.93
N TYR A 8 -10.10 2.61 -12.84
CA TYR A 8 -10.08 2.87 -14.27
C TYR A 8 -11.51 2.84 -14.80
N SER A 9 -11.85 3.80 -15.65
CA SER A 9 -13.10 3.81 -16.42
C SER A 9 -12.85 3.25 -17.82
N PHE A 10 -13.74 2.37 -18.28
CA PHE A 10 -13.68 1.77 -19.60
C PHE A 10 -15.01 1.91 -20.32
N ARG A 11 -14.94 2.06 -21.64
CA ARG A 11 -16.08 1.97 -22.55
C ARG A 11 -15.68 1.21 -23.80
N VAL A 12 -16.65 0.59 -24.45
CA VAL A 12 -16.44 -0.21 -25.66
C VAL A 12 -17.22 0.39 -26.81
N VAL A 13 -16.57 0.48 -27.97
CA VAL A 13 -17.18 0.95 -29.23
C VAL A 13 -16.97 -0.12 -30.28
N ALA A 14 -18.06 -0.58 -30.91
CA ALA A 14 -17.97 -1.48 -32.05
C ALA A 14 -17.57 -0.71 -33.31
N TYR A 15 -16.77 -1.30 -34.19
CA TYR A 15 -16.34 -0.66 -35.44
C TYR A 15 -16.59 -1.61 -36.62
N ASN A 16 -17.14 -1.09 -37.72
CA ASN A 16 -17.28 -1.82 -38.98
C ASN A 16 -16.80 -0.96 -40.16
N ARG A 17 -16.95 -1.45 -41.40
CA ARG A 17 -16.53 -0.73 -42.61
C ARG A 17 -17.19 0.65 -42.82
N HIS A 18 -18.31 0.91 -42.14
CA HIS A 18 -19.04 2.17 -42.18
C HIS A 18 -18.70 3.10 -41.00
N GLY A 19 -17.81 2.69 -40.09
CA GLY A 19 -17.32 3.52 -38.98
C GLY A 19 -17.65 2.96 -37.58
N PRO A 20 -17.46 3.77 -36.53
CA PRO A 20 -17.79 3.40 -35.15
C PRO A 20 -19.30 3.42 -34.91
N GLY A 21 -19.78 2.45 -34.15
CA GLY A 21 -21.14 2.43 -33.60
C GLY A 21 -21.26 3.26 -32.32
N VAL A 22 -22.38 3.08 -31.62
CA VAL A 22 -22.63 3.73 -30.33
C VAL A 22 -21.72 3.11 -29.25
N SER A 23 -21.17 3.96 -28.38
CA SER A 23 -20.38 3.52 -27.23
C SER A 23 -21.26 2.89 -26.16
N THR A 24 -20.72 1.95 -25.40
CA THR A 24 -21.28 1.61 -24.09
C THR A 24 -21.19 2.78 -23.13
N GLU A 25 -21.96 2.72 -22.05
CA GLU A 25 -21.72 3.53 -20.85
C GLU A 25 -20.34 3.23 -20.25
N ASP A 26 -19.84 4.19 -19.48
CA ASP A 26 -18.60 4.08 -18.74
C ASP A 26 -18.75 3.10 -17.57
N VAL A 27 -17.83 2.13 -17.49
CA VAL A 27 -17.76 1.16 -16.38
C VAL A 27 -16.47 1.39 -15.61
N ALA A 28 -16.60 1.79 -14.35
CA ALA A 28 -15.48 1.96 -13.44
C ALA A 28 -15.13 0.66 -12.72
N VAL A 29 -13.87 0.23 -12.80
CA VAL A 29 -13.34 -0.95 -12.11
C VAL A 29 -12.01 -0.61 -11.44
N ARG A 30 -11.83 -1.09 -10.21
CA ARG A 30 -10.58 -0.93 -9.46
C ARG A 30 -9.70 -2.16 -9.60
N THR A 31 -8.42 -1.94 -9.87
CA THR A 31 -7.43 -3.03 -9.88
C THR A 31 -7.20 -3.59 -8.48
N LEU A 32 -6.73 -4.84 -8.41
CA LEU A 32 -6.44 -5.51 -7.15
C LEU A 32 -5.38 -4.76 -6.32
N SER A 33 -5.45 -4.93 -5.01
CA SER A 33 -4.39 -4.51 -4.10
C SER A 33 -3.13 -5.36 -4.28
N ASP A 34 -2.01 -4.84 -3.79
CA ASP A 34 -0.71 -5.50 -3.80
C ASP A 34 0.12 -5.03 -2.59
N VAL A 35 1.30 -5.61 -2.39
CA VAL A 35 2.21 -5.20 -1.32
C VAL A 35 2.61 -3.72 -1.47
N PRO A 36 2.67 -2.94 -0.37
CA PRO A 36 3.23 -1.60 -0.41
C PRO A 36 4.67 -1.63 -0.94
N ASN A 37 5.03 -0.66 -1.77
CA ASN A 37 6.38 -0.59 -2.38
C ASN A 37 7.26 0.50 -1.76
N ALA A 38 6.81 1.15 -0.69
CA ALA A 38 7.58 2.11 0.10
C ALA A 38 7.46 1.82 1.60
N ALA A 39 8.48 2.22 2.35
CA ALA A 39 8.52 2.09 3.80
C ALA A 39 7.59 3.12 4.49
N PRO A 40 7.19 2.88 5.75
CA PRO A 40 6.60 3.89 6.61
C PRO A 40 7.49 5.13 6.73
N GLN A 41 6.87 6.29 6.90
CA GLN A 41 7.54 7.59 6.95
C GLN A 41 7.73 8.06 8.40
N ASN A 42 8.65 9.00 8.61
CA ASN A 42 8.80 9.73 9.87
C ASN A 42 8.92 8.81 11.11
N LEU A 43 9.74 7.77 11.01
CA LEU A 43 10.03 6.88 12.14
C LEU A 43 10.78 7.65 13.23
N SER A 44 10.18 7.74 14.42
CA SER A 44 10.80 8.30 15.61
C SER A 44 10.58 7.42 16.82
N LEU A 45 11.47 7.54 17.80
CA LEU A 45 11.46 6.76 19.03
C LEU A 45 11.56 7.69 20.24
N GLU A 46 10.72 7.45 21.24
CA GLU A 46 10.74 8.13 22.53
C GLU A 46 11.02 7.11 23.64
N VAL A 47 12.11 7.29 24.37
CA VAL A 47 12.42 6.42 25.52
C VAL A 47 11.53 6.82 26.69
N ARG A 48 10.63 5.91 27.10
CA ARG A 48 9.75 6.14 28.26
C ARG A 48 10.44 5.81 29.57
N ASN A 49 11.19 4.71 29.62
CA ASN A 49 12.01 4.32 30.77
C ASN A 49 13.06 3.25 30.36
N SER A 50 13.73 2.64 31.34
CA SER A 50 14.78 1.64 31.10
C SER A 50 14.33 0.35 30.42
N LYS A 51 13.01 0.12 30.30
CA LYS A 51 12.41 -1.10 29.71
C LYS A 51 11.36 -0.83 28.64
N SER A 52 10.98 0.42 28.38
CA SER A 52 9.96 0.75 27.38
C SER A 52 10.33 1.94 26.49
N VAL A 53 9.97 1.82 25.22
CA VAL A 53 10.14 2.82 24.18
C VAL A 53 8.82 2.94 23.42
N VAL A 54 8.41 4.16 23.09
CA VAL A 54 7.28 4.44 22.20
C VAL A 54 7.84 4.69 20.81
N ILE A 55 7.21 4.09 19.80
CA ILE A 55 7.60 4.22 18.40
C ILE A 55 6.48 4.97 17.68
N HIS A 56 6.82 6.01 16.94
CA HIS A 56 5.89 6.75 16.09
C HIS A 56 6.31 6.61 14.62
N TRP A 57 5.33 6.46 13.74
CA TRP A 57 5.54 6.44 12.30
C TRP A 57 4.29 6.93 11.58
N GLN A 58 4.45 7.26 10.30
CA GLN A 58 3.38 7.58 9.37
C GLN A 58 3.29 6.49 8.29
N PRO A 59 2.12 6.28 7.68
CA PRO A 59 1.98 5.31 6.59
C PRO A 59 2.88 5.66 5.40
N PRO A 60 3.15 4.69 4.51
CA PRO A 60 3.76 4.97 3.21
C PRO A 60 2.91 5.99 2.41
N PRO A 61 3.50 6.73 1.45
CA PRO A 61 2.75 7.63 0.58
C PRO A 61 1.58 6.90 -0.10
N PRO A 62 0.39 7.52 -0.27
CA PRO A 62 -0.79 6.84 -0.81
C PRO A 62 -0.55 6.12 -2.14
N ALA A 63 0.23 6.74 -3.04
CA ALA A 63 0.60 6.16 -4.34
C ALA A 63 1.47 4.89 -4.24
N ALA A 64 2.06 4.63 -3.08
CA ALA A 64 2.96 3.52 -2.78
C ALA A 64 2.33 2.45 -1.88
N GLN A 65 1.11 2.68 -1.35
CA GLN A 65 0.43 1.73 -0.48
C GLN A 65 -0.10 0.52 -1.25
N ASN A 66 -0.40 0.70 -2.55
CA ASN A 66 -0.97 -0.33 -3.43
C ASN A 66 -2.21 -1.02 -2.84
N GLY A 67 -2.95 -0.34 -1.96
CA GLY A 67 -4.04 -0.96 -1.20
C GLY A 67 -4.28 -0.21 0.09
N GLN A 68 -5.27 -0.69 0.85
CA GLN A 68 -5.46 -0.27 2.23
C GLN A 68 -4.43 -0.97 3.12
N ILE A 69 -3.76 -0.22 3.98
CA ILE A 69 -2.82 -0.77 4.98
C ILE A 69 -3.61 -1.60 5.99
N THR A 70 -3.22 -2.87 6.17
CA THR A 70 -3.89 -3.81 7.08
C THR A 70 -3.21 -3.95 8.45
N GLY A 71 -1.96 -3.51 8.60
CA GLY A 71 -1.22 -3.58 9.85
C GLY A 71 0.27 -3.31 9.67
N TYR A 72 1.03 -3.37 10.78
CA TYR A 72 2.47 -3.14 10.79
C TYR A 72 3.21 -4.25 11.56
N LYS A 73 4.40 -4.63 11.08
CA LYS A 73 5.27 -5.61 11.74
C LYS A 73 6.48 -4.91 12.32
N ILE A 74 6.70 -5.06 13.64
CA ILE A 74 7.80 -4.42 14.35
C ILE A 74 8.88 -5.47 14.63
N ARG A 75 10.13 -5.15 14.30
CA ARG A 75 11.30 -5.99 14.59
C ARG A 75 12.31 -5.17 15.36
N TYR A 76 12.83 -5.75 16.44
CA TYR A 76 13.88 -5.12 17.24
C TYR A 76 14.93 -6.13 17.65
N ARG A 77 16.14 -5.63 17.92
CA ARG A 77 17.25 -6.44 18.39
C ARG A 77 18.17 -5.61 19.27
N LYS A 78 18.80 -6.24 20.27
CA LYS A 78 19.91 -5.60 20.99
C LYS A 78 21.11 -5.53 20.06
N ALA A 79 21.74 -4.36 19.93
CA ALA A 79 22.90 -4.17 19.05
C ALA A 79 24.05 -5.18 19.30
N SER A 80 24.19 -5.69 20.53
CA SER A 80 25.21 -6.68 20.90
C SER A 80 24.80 -8.15 20.69
N ARG A 81 23.55 -8.46 20.34
CA ARG A 81 23.10 -9.83 20.01
C ARG A 81 22.76 -9.91 18.52
N LYS A 82 23.35 -10.89 17.82
CA LYS A 82 23.10 -11.14 16.38
C LYS A 82 21.70 -11.73 16.08
N SER A 83 20.81 -11.87 17.06
CA SER A 83 19.50 -12.52 16.93
C SER A 83 18.35 -11.51 16.98
N ASP A 84 17.52 -11.47 15.94
CA ASP A 84 16.36 -10.59 15.83
C ASP A 84 15.15 -11.13 16.63
N VAL A 85 14.40 -10.25 17.31
CA VAL A 85 13.10 -10.54 17.91
C VAL A 85 12.00 -9.91 17.05
N THR A 86 10.97 -10.68 16.69
CA THR A 86 9.85 -10.21 15.84
C THR A 86 8.54 -10.23 16.62
N GLU A 87 7.84 -9.10 16.69
CA GLU A 87 6.47 -8.99 17.20
C GLU A 87 5.55 -8.47 16.08
N THR A 88 4.35 -9.05 15.95
CA THR A 88 3.35 -8.62 14.97
C THR A 88 2.21 -7.96 15.72
N LEU A 89 1.92 -6.69 15.43
CA LEU A 89 0.74 -6.00 15.92
C LEU A 89 -0.29 -6.02 14.78
N VAL A 90 -1.46 -6.61 15.05
CA VAL A 90 -2.60 -6.61 14.14
C VAL A 90 -3.41 -5.36 14.39
#